data_AF-A0A3M1IJU3-F1
#
_entry.id   AF-A0A3M1IJU3-F1
#
_cell.length_a   1.000
_cell.length_b   1.000
_cell.length_c   1.000
_cell.angle_alpha   90.00
_cell.angle_beta   90.00
_cell.angle_gamma   90.00
#
_symmetry.space_group_name_H-M   'P 1'
#
loop_
_entity.id
_entity.type
_entity.pdbx_description
1 polymer ?
#
loop_
_entity_poly.entity_id
_entity_poly.type
_entity_poly.pdbx_seq_one_letter_code
_entity_poly.pdbx_strand_id
1 'polypeptide(L)'
;YWLQICENPSFRAVPDIKAVIDCSQVLESRIQQAFTRPPYKPMAIRIIHALSVHRLTTGDINSPLGATPKELRDGLCLYQPGIEEMGGEPATDLLTLVETVLREIHKTVSGQFISFNSDNQQYYLDLKKTEDYDALIERRAESLDLSQLDRYYYEALKEVMEYHSPTYVTGYRIWQHELEWLEHKAARQGYLFFGAPNERSTAVPPRDFYLYFIQPFNPPHFNDEKKADEVFFRLADLNKDFRNVLTNYAAALDLASTSTGHAKAAYESKAAGFLRDLVKWLQEHMTDAFEVTYQGNKKSLIEWPKGKSIRELSGIGSHERINFRDLVNTVAGIILSAHFSDDAPEYPVFKMLVTGKNSKQAAEDALRAIAGQIRTKQATYILDALELLDGEKLVPGRSKYSKHILSLLKDKGVGQVVNRSELIHEVYGVEYFAPEAGYRLEPEWVVVI
;
A
#
# COMPACT_ATOMS: atom_id res chain seq x y z
N TYR A 1 -2.02 -47.89 19.29
CA TYR A 1 -2.96 -47.27 20.24
C TYR A 1 -4.10 -46.53 19.56
N TRP A 2 -3.86 -45.40 18.88
CA TRP A 2 -4.94 -44.60 18.27
C TRP A 2 -5.89 -45.39 17.36
N LEU A 3 -5.35 -46.20 16.44
CA LEU A 3 -6.17 -47.07 15.56
C LEU A 3 -7.08 -48.03 16.33
N GLN A 4 -6.58 -48.66 17.40
CA GLN A 4 -7.37 -49.56 18.24
C GLN A 4 -8.50 -48.84 18.98
N ILE A 5 -8.31 -47.56 19.33
CA ILE A 5 -9.35 -46.72 19.93
C ILE A 5 -10.44 -46.41 18.89
N CYS A 6 -10.04 -46.05 17.67
CA CYS A 6 -10.95 -45.72 16.57
C CYS A 6 -11.80 -46.90 16.08
N GLU A 7 -11.24 -48.12 16.11
CA GLU A 7 -11.86 -49.36 15.62
C GLU A 7 -12.81 -49.99 16.65
N ASN A 8 -12.71 -49.65 17.94
CA ASN A 8 -13.54 -50.24 18.98
C ASN A 8 -14.93 -49.56 19.05
N PRO A 9 -16.04 -50.27 18.74
CA PRO A 9 -17.37 -49.68 18.74
C PRO A 9 -17.83 -49.21 20.12
N SER A 10 -17.37 -49.82 21.21
CA SER A 10 -17.78 -49.44 22.56
C SER A 10 -17.25 -48.06 22.96
N PHE A 11 -16.09 -47.66 22.45
CA PHE A 11 -15.54 -46.32 22.69
C PHE A 11 -16.28 -45.23 21.93
N ARG A 12 -16.87 -45.54 20.76
CA ARG A 12 -17.72 -44.58 20.03
C ARG A 12 -19.05 -44.30 20.72
N ALA A 13 -19.48 -45.16 21.65
CA ALA A 13 -20.66 -44.94 22.47
C ALA A 13 -20.41 -43.95 23.63
N VAL A 14 -19.13 -43.68 23.97
CA VAL A 14 -18.75 -42.69 24.98
C VAL A 14 -18.65 -41.31 24.31
N PRO A 15 -19.46 -40.31 24.74
CA PRO A 15 -19.51 -38.99 24.08
C PRO A 15 -18.15 -38.31 23.94
N ASP A 16 -17.34 -38.32 25.01
CA ASP A 16 -16.03 -37.65 25.04
C ASP A 16 -15.03 -38.29 24.09
N ILE A 17 -15.01 -39.63 24.04
CA ILE A 17 -14.12 -40.36 23.14
C ILE A 17 -14.55 -40.15 21.69
N LYS A 18 -15.86 -40.19 21.44
CA LYS A 18 -16.42 -39.90 20.12
C LYS A 18 -16.04 -38.50 19.63
N ALA A 19 -16.16 -37.48 20.48
CA ALA A 19 -15.81 -36.11 20.13
C ALA A 19 -14.34 -35.96 19.71
N VAL A 20 -13.42 -36.63 20.43
CA VAL A 20 -11.99 -36.63 20.08
C VAL A 20 -11.72 -37.41 18.79
N ILE A 21 -12.40 -38.53 18.57
CA ILE A 21 -12.30 -39.30 17.31
C ILE A 21 -12.77 -38.46 16.13
N ASP A 22 -13.96 -37.86 16.22
CA ASP A 22 -14.54 -37.05 15.16
C ASP A 22 -13.64 -35.86 14.82
N CYS A 23 -13.12 -35.17 15.84
CA CYS A 23 -12.13 -34.09 15.70
C CYS A 23 -10.84 -34.54 15.00
N SER A 24 -10.25 -35.65 15.45
CA SER A 24 -9.04 -36.22 14.83
C SER A 24 -9.29 -36.62 13.38
N GLN A 25 -10.44 -37.20 13.04
CA GLN A 25 -10.78 -37.59 11.66
C GLN A 25 -10.88 -36.38 10.72
N VAL A 26 -11.48 -35.29 11.19
CA VAL A 26 -11.53 -34.03 10.41
C VAL A 26 -10.11 -33.48 10.20
N LEU A 27 -9.29 -33.44 11.25
CA LEU A 27 -7.88 -33.03 11.17
C LEU A 27 -7.08 -33.90 10.19
N GLU A 28 -7.20 -35.21 10.31
CA GLU A 28 -6.52 -36.18 9.43
C GLU A 28 -6.95 -35.98 7.98
N SER A 29 -8.25 -35.82 7.71
CA SER A 29 -8.76 -35.55 6.35
C SER A 29 -8.19 -34.25 5.77
N ARG A 30 -8.15 -33.16 6.54
CA ARG A 30 -7.57 -31.87 6.09
C ARG A 30 -6.08 -31.99 5.80
N ILE A 31 -5.33 -32.69 6.64
CA ILE A 31 -3.89 -32.91 6.40
C ILE A 31 -3.66 -33.79 5.17
N GLN A 32 -4.50 -34.80 4.94
CA GLN A 32 -4.39 -35.63 3.75
C GLN A 32 -4.60 -34.81 2.47
N GLN A 33 -5.60 -33.91 2.47
CA GLN A 33 -6.01 -33.15 1.29
C GLN A 33 -5.16 -31.90 1.04
N ALA A 34 -4.89 -31.09 2.07
CA ALA A 34 -4.42 -29.71 1.92
C ALA A 34 -3.03 -29.42 2.52
N PHE A 35 -2.34 -30.41 3.08
CA PHE A 35 -1.05 -30.17 3.72
C PHE A 35 0.05 -29.75 2.73
N THR A 36 0.65 -28.61 3.02
CA THR A 36 1.61 -27.86 2.17
C THR A 36 2.99 -28.50 2.06
N ARG A 37 3.31 -29.46 2.94
CA ARG A 37 4.61 -30.18 2.97
C ARG A 37 4.41 -31.68 2.81
N PRO A 38 4.10 -32.19 1.59
CA PRO A 38 3.77 -33.60 1.38
C PRO A 38 4.74 -34.63 2.01
N PRO A 39 6.08 -34.42 1.99
CA PRO A 39 7.02 -35.37 2.61
C PRO A 39 6.83 -35.56 4.12
N TYR A 40 6.28 -34.56 4.83
CA TYR A 40 6.10 -34.61 6.27
C TYR A 40 4.69 -35.06 6.70
N LYS A 41 3.80 -35.41 5.75
CA LYS A 41 2.44 -35.90 6.05
C LYS A 41 2.42 -37.07 7.04
N PRO A 42 3.27 -38.11 6.92
CA PRO A 42 3.26 -39.22 7.87
C PRO A 42 3.56 -38.76 9.31
N MET A 43 4.52 -37.85 9.47
CA MET A 43 4.85 -37.28 10.77
C MET A 43 3.70 -36.44 11.31
N ALA A 44 3.05 -35.63 10.47
CA ALA A 44 1.92 -34.81 10.86
C ALA A 44 0.74 -35.64 11.39
N ILE A 45 0.40 -36.74 10.70
CA ILE A 45 -0.66 -37.67 11.13
C ILE A 45 -0.28 -38.33 12.48
N ARG A 46 0.98 -38.75 12.65
CA ARG A 46 1.43 -39.33 13.93
C ARG A 46 1.35 -38.34 15.09
N ILE A 47 1.67 -37.07 14.85
CA ILE A 47 1.53 -35.99 15.85
C ILE A 47 0.06 -35.80 16.21
N ILE A 48 -0.85 -35.75 15.23
CA ILE A 48 -2.30 -35.64 15.49
C ILE A 48 -2.77 -36.81 16.34
N HIS A 49 -2.43 -38.04 15.96
CA HIS A 49 -2.79 -39.24 16.72
C HIS A 49 -2.27 -39.18 18.17
N ALA A 50 -1.07 -38.68 18.37
CA ALA A 50 -0.49 -38.50 19.70
C ALA A 50 -1.27 -37.50 20.54
N LEU A 51 -1.61 -36.34 19.96
CA LEU A 51 -2.43 -35.34 20.63
C LEU A 51 -3.84 -35.87 20.93
N SER A 52 -4.42 -36.69 20.05
CA SER A 52 -5.70 -37.36 20.28
C SER A 52 -5.65 -38.35 21.45
N VAL A 53 -4.60 -39.17 21.52
CA VAL A 53 -4.40 -40.08 22.67
C VAL A 53 -4.17 -39.29 23.95
N HIS A 54 -3.29 -38.29 23.92
CA HIS A 54 -2.99 -37.45 25.08
C HIS A 54 -4.28 -36.79 25.62
N ARG A 55 -5.11 -36.28 24.71
CA ARG A 55 -6.38 -35.66 25.04
C ARG A 55 -7.31 -36.59 25.83
N LEU A 56 -7.39 -37.86 25.44
CA LEU A 56 -8.20 -38.87 26.14
C LEU A 56 -7.61 -39.28 27.50
N THR A 57 -6.31 -39.07 27.73
CA THR A 57 -5.65 -39.41 29.00
C THR A 57 -5.57 -38.25 29.99
N THR A 58 -5.97 -37.04 29.60
CA THR A 58 -5.87 -35.83 30.45
C THR A 58 -7.07 -35.62 31.39
N GLY A 59 -8.02 -36.57 31.43
CA GLY A 59 -9.22 -36.53 32.28
C GLY A 59 -10.33 -35.62 31.73
N ASP A 60 -10.06 -34.33 31.57
CA ASP A 60 -10.97 -33.38 30.92
C ASP A 60 -10.53 -33.10 29.47
N ILE A 61 -11.38 -33.49 28.53
CA ILE A 61 -11.16 -33.27 27.09
C ILE A 61 -11.21 -31.79 26.68
N ASN A 62 -11.70 -30.90 27.53
CA ASN A 62 -11.76 -29.47 27.26
C ASN A 62 -10.60 -28.68 27.89
N SER A 63 -9.70 -29.34 28.61
CA SER A 63 -8.58 -28.68 29.29
C SER A 63 -7.55 -28.12 28.29
N PRO A 64 -6.94 -26.94 28.53
CA PRO A 64 -5.89 -26.38 27.67
C PRO A 64 -4.51 -27.02 27.91
N LEU A 65 -4.50 -28.33 28.08
CA LEU A 65 -3.33 -29.17 28.36
C LEU A 65 -3.05 -30.10 27.19
N GLY A 66 -1.78 -30.26 26.86
CA GLY A 66 -1.34 -31.09 25.75
C GLY A 66 0.12 -31.49 25.88
N ALA A 67 0.80 -31.62 24.74
CA ALA A 67 2.19 -32.05 24.70
C ALA A 67 3.09 -30.95 24.11
N THR A 68 4.28 -30.80 24.70
CA THR A 68 5.34 -29.95 24.15
C THR A 68 5.97 -30.61 22.92
N PRO A 69 6.60 -29.82 22.00
CA PRO A 69 7.34 -30.38 20.87
C PRO A 69 8.40 -31.41 21.29
N LYS A 70 9.04 -31.18 22.44
CA LYS A 70 10.03 -32.10 23.02
C LYS A 70 9.42 -33.43 23.44
N GLU A 71 8.27 -33.42 24.13
CA GLU A 71 7.56 -34.65 24.51
C GLU A 71 7.07 -35.42 23.28
N LEU A 72 6.62 -34.73 22.23
CA LEU A 72 6.23 -35.35 20.98
C LEU A 72 7.43 -35.99 20.26
N ARG A 73 8.59 -35.32 20.24
CA ARG A 73 9.84 -35.88 19.70
C ARG A 73 10.25 -37.15 20.46
N ASP A 74 10.32 -37.05 21.78
CA ASP A 74 10.87 -38.10 22.65
C ASP A 74 9.90 -39.29 22.77
N GLY A 75 8.59 -39.04 22.79
CA GLY A 75 7.56 -40.05 23.02
C GLY A 75 7.07 -40.78 21.77
N LEU A 76 7.25 -40.21 20.57
CA LEU A 76 6.70 -40.79 19.34
C LEU A 76 7.72 -41.52 18.47
N CYS A 77 9.02 -41.56 18.81
CA CYS A 77 10.04 -42.15 17.94
C CYS A 77 9.84 -41.72 16.47
N LEU A 78 9.76 -40.41 16.25
CA LEU A 78 9.53 -39.84 14.92
C LEU A 78 10.80 -40.01 14.07
N TYR A 79 10.62 -40.34 12.80
CA TYR A 79 11.70 -40.42 11.83
C TYR A 79 11.23 -39.80 10.51
N GLN A 80 12.12 -39.04 9.88
CA GLN A 80 11.91 -38.49 8.55
C GLN A 80 13.10 -38.87 7.67
N PRO A 81 12.87 -39.52 6.51
CA PRO A 81 13.92 -39.79 5.55
C PRO A 81 14.66 -38.49 5.14
N GLY A 82 16.00 -38.54 5.11
CA GLY A 82 16.85 -37.41 4.75
C GLY A 82 17.19 -36.45 5.90
N ILE A 83 16.66 -36.68 7.12
CA ILE A 83 16.99 -35.83 8.28
C ILE A 83 18.48 -35.93 8.68
N GLU A 84 19.10 -37.07 8.39
CA GLU A 84 20.52 -37.36 8.66
C GLU A 84 21.46 -36.46 7.84
N GLU A 85 20.98 -35.87 6.74
CA GLU A 85 21.76 -35.02 5.84
C GLU A 85 21.82 -33.55 6.29
N MET A 86 21.10 -33.18 7.36
CA MET A 86 21.04 -31.80 7.87
C MET A 86 22.34 -31.34 8.56
N GLY A 87 23.25 -32.26 8.90
CA GLY A 87 24.60 -31.96 9.41
C GLY A 87 24.67 -31.37 10.82
N GLY A 88 23.55 -31.32 11.55
CA GLY A 88 23.45 -30.84 12.93
C GLY A 88 23.45 -31.95 13.97
N GLU A 89 23.05 -31.61 15.20
CA GLU A 89 22.82 -32.61 16.25
C GLU A 89 21.46 -33.30 16.01
N PRO A 90 21.39 -34.64 15.84
CA PRO A 90 20.17 -35.32 15.41
C PRO A 90 18.93 -35.06 16.27
N ALA A 91 19.10 -34.92 17.59
CA ALA A 91 18.00 -34.65 18.51
C ALA A 91 17.44 -33.22 18.36
N THR A 92 18.30 -32.26 18.03
CA THR A 92 17.95 -30.85 17.83
C THR A 92 17.35 -30.63 16.45
N ASP A 93 17.86 -31.30 15.43
CA ASP A 93 17.31 -31.28 14.07
C ASP A 93 15.90 -31.87 14.05
N LEU A 94 15.68 -33.00 14.72
CA LEU A 94 14.36 -33.62 14.84
C LEU A 94 13.38 -32.74 15.64
N LEU A 95 13.84 -32.07 16.69
CA LEU A 95 12.99 -31.12 17.44
C LEU A 95 12.53 -29.97 16.54
N THR A 96 13.46 -29.37 15.80
CA THR A 96 13.18 -28.27 14.86
C THR A 96 12.20 -28.71 13.77
N LEU A 97 12.33 -29.95 13.29
CA LEU A 97 11.40 -30.52 12.33
C LEU A 97 10.01 -30.71 12.94
N VAL A 98 9.90 -31.23 14.17
CA VAL A 98 8.62 -31.38 14.89
C VAL A 98 7.92 -30.03 15.07
N GLU A 99 8.64 -28.99 15.48
CA GLU A 99 8.10 -27.62 15.58
C GLU A 99 7.65 -27.06 14.24
N THR A 100 8.38 -27.37 13.17
CA THR A 100 8.00 -26.97 11.81
C THR A 100 6.74 -27.69 11.35
N VAL A 101 6.63 -29.00 11.60
CA VAL A 101 5.44 -29.78 11.28
C VAL A 101 4.23 -29.31 12.10
N LEU A 102 4.38 -29.03 13.39
CA LEU A 102 3.31 -28.48 14.22
C LEU A 102 2.79 -27.13 13.68
N ARG A 103 3.69 -26.24 13.27
CA ARG A 103 3.32 -24.97 12.63
C ARG A 103 2.59 -25.17 11.31
N GLU A 104 3.05 -26.10 10.47
CA GLU A 104 2.38 -26.41 9.20
C GLU A 104 1.03 -27.10 9.40
N ILE A 105 0.86 -27.96 10.42
CA ILE A 105 -0.45 -28.53 10.78
C ILE A 105 -1.38 -27.38 11.17
N HIS A 106 -0.99 -26.56 12.14
CA HIS A 106 -1.78 -25.43 12.64
C HIS A 106 -2.18 -24.48 11.49
N LYS A 107 -1.26 -24.21 10.55
CA LYS A 107 -1.52 -23.42 9.35
C LYS A 107 -2.51 -24.11 8.39
N THR A 108 -2.34 -25.39 8.14
CA THR A 108 -3.18 -26.16 7.20
C THR A 108 -4.64 -26.21 7.64
N VAL A 109 -4.87 -26.24 8.95
CA VAL A 109 -6.22 -26.29 9.52
C VAL A 109 -6.74 -24.91 9.91
N SER A 110 -6.06 -23.83 9.50
CA SER A 110 -6.43 -22.45 9.84
C SER A 110 -6.65 -22.24 11.36
N GLY A 111 -5.88 -22.94 12.21
CA GLY A 111 -6.03 -22.92 13.67
C GLY A 111 -7.26 -23.64 14.23
N GLN A 112 -7.99 -24.38 13.41
CA GLN A 112 -9.07 -25.25 13.87
C GLN A 112 -8.51 -26.48 14.60
N PHE A 113 -9.26 -26.94 15.59
CA PHE A 113 -9.05 -28.20 16.31
C PHE A 113 -7.70 -28.36 17.01
N ILE A 114 -6.71 -27.47 16.83
CA ILE A 114 -5.41 -27.48 17.50
C ILE A 114 -5.11 -26.09 18.05
N SER A 115 -4.71 -26.04 19.31
CA SER A 115 -4.30 -24.82 20.01
C SER A 115 -2.90 -24.97 20.58
N PHE A 116 -2.20 -23.83 20.69
CA PHE A 116 -0.91 -23.71 21.36
C PHE A 116 -1.07 -22.85 22.61
N ASN A 117 -0.60 -23.34 23.75
CA ASN A 117 -0.55 -22.61 25.00
C ASN A 117 0.86 -22.06 25.21
N SER A 118 1.00 -20.73 25.17
CA SER A 118 2.29 -20.04 25.32
C SER A 118 2.90 -20.18 26.70
N ASP A 119 2.08 -20.35 27.74
CA ASP A 119 2.54 -20.34 29.14
C ASP A 119 3.29 -21.62 29.51
N ASN A 120 2.92 -22.73 28.87
CA ASN A 120 3.52 -24.05 29.10
C ASN A 120 4.10 -24.69 27.82
N GLN A 121 4.06 -23.98 26.69
CA GLN A 121 4.55 -24.41 25.38
C GLN A 121 3.91 -25.71 24.86
N GLN A 122 2.69 -26.04 25.28
CA GLN A 122 1.99 -27.26 24.88
C GLN A 122 1.07 -27.04 23.68
N TYR A 123 1.04 -28.01 22.79
CA TYR A 123 0.07 -28.14 21.71
C TYR A 123 -1.01 -29.14 22.12
N TYR A 124 -2.27 -28.84 21.84
CA TYR A 124 -3.39 -29.68 22.23
C TYR A 124 -4.54 -29.65 21.24
N LEU A 125 -5.36 -30.72 21.23
CA LEU A 125 -6.61 -30.73 20.47
C LEU A 125 -7.65 -29.85 21.17
N ASP A 126 -8.13 -28.83 20.47
CA ASP A 126 -9.13 -27.87 20.94
C ASP A 126 -10.48 -28.15 20.28
N LEU A 127 -11.28 -28.98 20.94
CA LEU A 127 -12.58 -29.45 20.46
C LEU A 127 -13.60 -28.31 20.30
N LYS A 128 -13.32 -27.12 20.84
CA LYS A 128 -14.20 -25.94 20.74
C LYS A 128 -13.89 -25.10 19.49
N LYS A 129 -12.68 -25.22 18.92
CA LYS A 129 -12.28 -24.52 17.69
C LYS A 129 -12.68 -25.28 16.44
N THR A 130 -13.98 -25.37 16.17
CA THR A 130 -14.51 -26.13 15.02
C THR A 130 -14.88 -25.27 13.81
N GLU A 131 -14.87 -23.95 13.96
CA GLU A 131 -15.33 -23.01 12.91
C GLU A 131 -14.39 -22.96 11.72
N ASP A 132 -14.93 -23.17 10.52
CA ASP A 132 -14.20 -23.03 9.26
C ASP A 132 -14.24 -21.58 8.79
N TYR A 133 -13.24 -20.82 9.21
CA TYR A 133 -13.14 -19.40 8.85
C TYR A 133 -13.10 -19.19 7.34
N ASP A 134 -12.52 -20.10 6.56
CA ASP A 134 -12.48 -19.99 5.11
C ASP A 134 -13.89 -20.14 4.51
N ALA A 135 -14.65 -21.15 4.94
CA ALA A 135 -16.04 -21.32 4.52
C ALA A 135 -16.97 -20.17 5.01
N LEU A 136 -16.70 -19.61 6.19
CA LEU A 136 -17.45 -18.45 6.72
C LEU A 136 -17.15 -17.19 5.91
N ILE A 137 -15.90 -16.98 5.49
CA ILE A 137 -15.49 -15.90 4.60
C ILE A 137 -16.16 -16.05 3.24
N GLU A 138 -16.11 -17.24 2.63
CA GLU A 138 -16.76 -17.52 1.33
C GLU A 138 -18.26 -17.25 1.38
N ARG A 139 -18.94 -17.73 2.43
CA ARG A 139 -20.37 -17.46 2.63
C ARG A 139 -20.66 -15.98 2.82
N ARG A 140 -19.81 -15.26 3.56
CA ARG A 140 -19.98 -13.81 3.74
C ARG A 140 -19.76 -13.07 2.43
N ALA A 141 -18.76 -13.48 1.64
CA ALA A 141 -18.41 -12.91 0.35
C ALA A 141 -19.59 -12.90 -0.63
N GLU A 142 -20.44 -13.93 -0.61
CA GLU A 142 -21.66 -14.01 -1.44
C GLU A 142 -22.72 -12.93 -1.11
N SER A 143 -22.66 -12.34 0.08
CA SER A 143 -23.68 -11.41 0.60
C SER A 143 -23.22 -9.94 0.67
N LEU A 144 -22.00 -9.64 0.22
CA LEU A 144 -21.47 -8.28 0.25
C LEU A 144 -22.10 -7.40 -0.82
N ASP A 145 -22.36 -6.15 -0.47
CA ASP A 145 -22.84 -5.17 -1.45
C ASP A 145 -21.66 -4.55 -2.24
N LEU A 146 -21.98 -3.96 -3.39
CA LEU A 146 -20.97 -3.37 -4.28
C LEU A 146 -20.25 -2.17 -3.67
N SER A 147 -20.94 -1.39 -2.82
CA SER A 147 -20.35 -0.21 -2.16
C SER A 147 -19.31 -0.59 -1.10
N GLN A 148 -19.51 -1.73 -0.44
CA GLN A 148 -18.55 -2.33 0.47
C GLN A 148 -17.30 -2.76 -0.30
N LEU A 149 -17.46 -3.39 -1.47
CA LEU A 149 -16.33 -3.75 -2.32
C LEU A 149 -15.53 -2.52 -2.76
N ASP A 150 -16.20 -1.44 -3.17
CA ASP A 150 -15.55 -0.16 -3.47
C ASP A 150 -14.78 0.39 -2.26
N ARG A 151 -15.36 0.32 -1.06
CA ARG A 151 -14.70 0.75 0.18
C ARG A 151 -13.38 0.01 0.40
N TYR A 152 -13.37 -1.31 0.26
CA TYR A 152 -12.19 -2.15 0.49
C TYR A 152 -11.19 -2.11 -0.68
N TYR A 153 -11.65 -1.89 -1.91
CA TYR A 153 -10.78 -1.60 -3.05
C TYR A 153 -9.87 -0.41 -2.76
N TYR A 154 -10.45 0.66 -2.22
CA TYR A 154 -9.69 1.85 -1.87
C TYR A 154 -8.71 1.66 -0.72
N GLU A 155 -8.96 0.72 0.20
CA GLU A 155 -7.95 0.35 1.21
C GLU A 155 -6.75 -0.37 0.57
N ALA A 156 -6.99 -1.28 -0.40
CA ALA A 156 -5.90 -1.88 -1.17
C ALA A 156 -5.16 -0.85 -2.05
N LEU A 157 -5.88 0.10 -2.65
CA LEU A 157 -5.30 1.17 -3.46
C LEU A 157 -4.43 2.11 -2.61
N LYS A 158 -4.82 2.36 -1.36
CA LYS A 158 -4.07 3.16 -0.40
C LYS A 158 -2.68 2.58 -0.14
N GLU A 159 -2.57 1.25 -0.01
CA GLU A 159 -1.30 0.55 0.18
C GLU A 159 -0.37 0.72 -1.02
N VAL A 160 -0.86 0.50 -2.26
CA VAL A 160 -0.03 0.62 -3.47
C VAL A 160 0.33 2.06 -3.83
N MET A 161 -0.47 3.04 -3.39
CA MET A 161 -0.16 4.47 -3.49
C MET A 161 0.69 4.99 -2.32
N GLU A 162 1.02 4.13 -1.35
CA GLU A 162 1.85 4.43 -0.17
C GLU A 162 1.29 5.52 0.77
N TYR A 163 -0.03 5.75 0.76
CA TYR A 163 -0.67 6.75 1.61
C TYR A 163 -0.97 6.20 3.01
N HIS A 164 -0.01 6.30 3.91
CA HIS A 164 -0.19 5.88 5.32
C HIS A 164 -0.67 7.03 6.23
N SER A 165 -0.64 8.26 5.72
CA SER A 165 -1.01 9.47 6.46
C SER A 165 -2.54 9.63 6.58
N PRO A 166 -3.03 10.31 7.63
CA PRO A 166 -4.45 10.68 7.74
C PRO A 166 -4.87 11.54 6.55
N THR A 167 -6.16 11.46 6.18
CA THR A 167 -6.71 12.21 5.06
C THR A 167 -6.66 13.72 5.33
N TYR A 168 -6.49 14.52 4.28
CA TYR A 168 -6.42 15.99 4.36
C TYR A 168 -7.71 16.59 4.93
N VAL A 169 -8.86 15.96 4.63
CA VAL A 169 -10.16 16.31 5.21
C VAL A 169 -10.75 15.09 5.91
N THR A 170 -11.17 15.26 7.16
CA THR A 170 -11.84 14.21 7.93
C THR A 170 -13.11 13.75 7.21
N GLY A 171 -13.26 12.44 7.01
CA GLY A 171 -14.41 11.86 6.33
C GLY A 171 -14.33 11.82 4.80
N TYR A 172 -13.29 12.39 4.19
CA TYR A 172 -13.05 12.31 2.74
C TYR A 172 -11.72 11.62 2.46
N ARG A 173 -11.62 10.94 1.31
CA ARG A 173 -10.40 10.26 0.88
C ARG A 173 -9.60 11.15 -0.07
N ILE A 174 -9.04 12.22 0.50
CA ILE A 174 -8.31 13.28 -0.21
C ILE A 174 -6.93 13.44 0.41
N TRP A 175 -5.90 13.51 -0.43
CA TRP A 175 -4.53 13.79 -0.02
C TRP A 175 -3.96 14.92 -0.87
N GLN A 176 -3.22 15.84 -0.23
CA GLN A 176 -2.33 16.73 -0.98
C GLN A 176 -1.31 15.88 -1.70
N HIS A 177 -1.08 16.19 -2.97
CA HIS A 177 -0.22 15.39 -3.82
C HIS A 177 0.75 16.25 -4.61
N GLU A 178 1.94 15.71 -4.82
CA GLU A 178 3.01 16.36 -5.56
C GLU A 178 3.31 15.56 -6.83
N LEU A 179 3.32 16.23 -7.98
CA LEU A 179 3.73 15.66 -9.25
C LEU A 179 4.95 16.38 -9.80
N GLU A 180 5.84 15.64 -10.45
CA GLU A 180 6.95 16.23 -11.18
C GLU A 180 6.50 16.76 -12.54
N TRP A 181 6.76 18.04 -12.79
CA TRP A 181 6.80 18.60 -14.12
C TRP A 181 8.16 18.33 -14.75
N LEU A 182 8.24 17.22 -15.48
CA LEU A 182 9.49 16.63 -16.00
C LEU A 182 10.35 17.62 -16.79
N GLU A 183 9.73 18.47 -17.61
CA GLU A 183 10.44 19.42 -18.48
C GLU A 183 11.10 20.56 -17.69
N HIS A 184 10.53 20.93 -16.54
CA HIS A 184 11.05 21.99 -15.67
C HIS A 184 11.86 21.45 -14.48
N LYS A 185 11.83 20.14 -14.24
CA LYS A 185 12.36 19.48 -13.03
C LYS A 185 11.86 20.16 -11.76
N ALA A 186 10.57 20.47 -11.74
CA ALA A 186 9.91 21.16 -10.64
C ALA A 186 8.66 20.39 -10.22
N ALA A 187 8.36 20.42 -8.93
CA ALA A 187 7.11 19.90 -8.40
C ALA A 187 5.94 20.84 -8.68
N ARG A 188 4.76 20.27 -8.91
CA ARG A 188 3.46 20.96 -8.86
C ARG A 188 2.62 20.36 -7.74
N GLN A 189 1.80 21.20 -7.12
CA GLN A 189 0.96 20.80 -5.99
C GLN A 189 -0.47 20.62 -6.45
N GLY A 190 -1.05 19.48 -6.12
CA GLY A 190 -2.41 19.11 -6.48
C GLY A 190 -3.07 18.29 -5.39
N TYR A 191 -4.12 17.59 -5.78
CA TYR A 191 -4.78 16.63 -4.91
C TYR A 191 -4.97 15.29 -5.60
N LEU A 192 -4.96 14.25 -4.79
CA LEU A 192 -5.38 12.91 -5.18
C LEU A 192 -6.64 12.52 -4.40
N PHE A 193 -7.62 11.99 -5.11
CA PHE A 193 -8.93 11.60 -4.61
C PHE A 193 -9.19 10.13 -4.89
N PHE A 194 -9.72 9.44 -3.88
CA PHE A 194 -10.41 8.18 -4.07
C PHE A 194 -11.91 8.46 -4.06
N GLY A 195 -12.47 8.64 -5.26
CA GLY A 195 -13.85 9.04 -5.48
C GLY A 195 -13.98 9.88 -6.75
N ALA A 196 -15.18 10.39 -7.01
CA ALA A 196 -15.48 11.24 -8.15
C ALA A 196 -15.45 12.74 -7.83
N PRO A 197 -15.36 13.62 -8.85
CA PRO A 197 -15.32 15.08 -8.64
C PRO A 197 -16.50 15.66 -7.84
N ASN A 198 -17.70 15.10 -8.00
CA ASN A 198 -18.89 15.56 -7.30
C ASN A 198 -18.92 15.17 -5.81
N GLU A 199 -18.02 14.30 -5.37
CA GLU A 199 -17.84 13.91 -3.96
C GLU A 199 -16.74 14.75 -3.28
N ARG A 200 -16.13 15.69 -4.02
CA ARG A 200 -15.12 16.60 -3.48
C ARG A 200 -15.73 17.55 -2.45
N SER A 201 -15.01 17.72 -1.35
CA SER A 201 -15.29 18.82 -0.41
C SER A 201 -15.04 20.17 -1.09
N THR A 202 -16.08 21.01 -1.12
CA THR A 202 -16.01 22.40 -1.61
C THR A 202 -15.21 23.33 -0.69
N ALA A 203 -14.85 22.85 0.52
CA ALA A 203 -14.07 23.60 1.50
C ALA A 203 -12.56 23.54 1.23
N VAL A 204 -12.11 22.81 0.20
CA VAL A 204 -10.70 22.63 -0.12
C VAL A 204 -10.26 23.61 -1.21
N PRO A 205 -9.23 24.44 -0.97
CA PRO A 205 -8.74 25.42 -1.93
C PRO A 205 -8.36 24.75 -3.26
N PRO A 206 -8.67 25.35 -4.42
CA PRO A 206 -8.14 24.87 -5.68
C PRO A 206 -6.60 24.77 -5.74
N ARG A 207 -6.10 23.81 -6.52
CA ARG A 207 -4.66 23.52 -6.73
C ARG A 207 -4.36 23.31 -8.21
N ASP A 208 -3.09 23.10 -8.56
CA ASP A 208 -2.60 23.02 -9.94
C ASP A 208 -3.12 21.77 -10.70
N PHE A 209 -3.57 20.72 -10.01
CA PHE A 209 -4.17 19.54 -10.63
C PHE A 209 -4.99 18.68 -9.64
N TYR A 210 -5.76 17.76 -10.20
CA TYR A 210 -6.56 16.77 -9.49
C TYR A 210 -6.47 15.39 -10.15
N LEU A 211 -6.09 14.38 -9.36
CA LEU A 211 -6.09 12.97 -9.77
C LEU A 211 -7.24 12.23 -9.10
N TYR A 212 -8.09 11.59 -9.87
CA TYR A 212 -9.25 10.86 -9.37
C TYR A 212 -9.10 9.37 -9.64
N PHE A 213 -9.15 8.53 -8.60
CA PHE A 213 -9.38 7.11 -8.75
C PHE A 213 -10.86 6.82 -8.57
N ILE A 214 -11.56 6.52 -9.66
CA ILE A 214 -12.99 6.24 -9.65
C ILE A 214 -13.25 4.80 -9.21
N GLN A 215 -14.23 4.61 -8.34
CA GLN A 215 -14.56 3.30 -7.81
C GLN A 215 -15.11 2.35 -8.89
N PRO A 216 -14.68 1.08 -8.89
CA PRO A 216 -14.97 0.16 -10.00
C PRO A 216 -16.37 -0.47 -10.00
N PHE A 217 -17.01 -0.66 -8.84
CA PHE A 217 -18.24 -1.47 -8.76
C PHE A 217 -19.51 -0.63 -8.83
N ASN A 218 -19.57 0.50 -8.10
CA ASN A 218 -20.71 1.39 -8.09
C ASN A 218 -20.28 2.85 -8.32
N PRO A 219 -19.68 3.19 -9.47
CA PRO A 219 -19.19 4.53 -9.73
C PRO A 219 -20.31 5.57 -9.62
N PRO A 220 -20.13 6.66 -8.85
CA PRO A 220 -21.11 7.73 -8.78
C PRO A 220 -21.24 8.41 -10.15
N HIS A 221 -22.45 8.86 -10.47
CA HIS A 221 -22.66 9.62 -11.69
C HIS A 221 -22.09 11.03 -11.54
N PHE A 222 -21.22 11.42 -12.47
CA PHE A 222 -20.72 12.78 -12.60
C PHE A 222 -20.55 13.15 -14.07
N ASN A 223 -20.61 14.45 -14.36
CA ASN A 223 -20.34 14.98 -15.68
C ASN A 223 -18.83 15.28 -15.80
N ASP A 224 -18.17 14.70 -16.80
CA ASP A 224 -16.77 15.03 -17.12
C ASP A 224 -16.75 16.34 -17.92
N GLU A 225 -16.36 17.42 -17.24
CA GLU A 225 -16.21 18.76 -17.83
C GLU A 225 -14.98 18.88 -18.74
N LYS A 226 -14.16 17.82 -18.83
CA LYS A 226 -12.95 17.72 -19.67
C LYS A 226 -11.92 18.80 -19.35
N LYS A 227 -11.78 19.13 -18.07
CA LYS A 227 -10.82 20.14 -17.64
C LYS A 227 -9.38 19.68 -17.88
N ALA A 228 -8.49 20.65 -18.08
CA ALA A 228 -7.07 20.41 -18.34
C ALA A 228 -6.26 20.07 -17.07
N ASP A 229 -6.84 20.28 -15.90
CA ASP A 229 -6.24 20.04 -14.59
C ASP A 229 -6.72 18.72 -13.95
N GLU A 230 -7.63 17.97 -14.59
CA GLU A 230 -8.24 16.75 -14.05
C GLU A 230 -7.83 15.49 -14.82
N VAL A 231 -7.37 14.47 -14.09
CA VAL A 231 -7.04 13.13 -14.65
C VAL A 231 -7.81 12.06 -13.89
N PHE A 232 -8.44 11.14 -14.63
CA PHE A 232 -9.25 10.07 -14.05
C PHE A 232 -8.64 8.69 -14.30
N PHE A 233 -8.34 7.96 -13.24
CA PHE A 233 -7.93 6.56 -13.24
C PHE A 233 -9.13 5.67 -12.97
N ARG A 234 -9.32 4.65 -13.81
CA ARG A 234 -10.39 3.65 -13.70
C ARG A 234 -9.81 2.27 -13.82
N LEU A 235 -10.16 1.37 -12.90
CA LEU A 235 -9.89 -0.04 -13.06
C LEU A 235 -10.90 -0.60 -14.07
N ALA A 236 -10.45 -0.86 -15.30
CA ALA A 236 -11.28 -1.26 -16.43
C ALA A 236 -11.43 -2.78 -16.52
N ASP A 237 -10.38 -3.54 -16.19
CA ASP A 237 -10.45 -5.01 -16.16
C ASP A 237 -10.66 -5.52 -14.73
N LEU A 238 -11.90 -5.89 -14.43
CA LEU A 238 -12.30 -6.55 -13.19
C LEU A 238 -12.36 -8.06 -13.40
N ASN A 239 -11.21 -8.67 -13.70
CA ASN A 239 -11.17 -10.10 -13.92
C ASN A 239 -11.63 -10.89 -12.68
N LYS A 240 -12.02 -12.16 -12.89
CA LYS A 240 -12.60 -13.00 -11.85
C LYS A 240 -11.66 -13.18 -10.66
N ASP A 241 -10.37 -13.24 -10.91
CA ASP A 241 -9.35 -13.44 -9.86
C ASP A 241 -9.30 -12.22 -8.94
N PHE A 242 -9.18 -11.01 -9.49
CA PHE A 242 -9.22 -9.77 -8.72
C PHE A 242 -10.51 -9.66 -7.89
N ARG A 243 -11.66 -9.88 -8.53
CA ARG A 243 -12.95 -9.80 -7.85
C ARG A 243 -13.06 -10.82 -6.71
N ASN A 244 -12.58 -12.05 -6.92
CA ASN A 244 -12.62 -13.09 -5.90
C ASN A 244 -11.74 -12.72 -4.70
N VAL A 245 -10.49 -12.30 -4.93
CA VAL A 245 -9.58 -11.90 -3.84
C VAL A 245 -10.15 -10.68 -3.10
N LEU A 246 -10.70 -9.68 -3.81
CA LEU A 246 -11.28 -8.49 -3.19
C LEU A 246 -12.50 -8.82 -2.33
N THR A 247 -13.38 -9.69 -2.83
CA THR A 247 -14.61 -10.06 -2.11
C THR A 247 -14.26 -10.85 -0.84
N ASN A 248 -13.28 -11.76 -0.90
CA ASN A 248 -12.80 -12.49 0.27
C ASN A 248 -12.07 -11.59 1.27
N TYR A 249 -11.27 -10.64 0.79
CA TYR A 249 -10.66 -9.62 1.63
C TYR A 249 -11.71 -8.81 2.41
N ALA A 250 -12.71 -8.29 1.68
CA ALA A 250 -13.80 -7.51 2.25
C ALA A 250 -14.59 -8.33 3.29
N ALA A 251 -14.90 -9.59 2.97
CA ALA A 251 -15.62 -10.50 3.86
C ALA A 251 -14.83 -10.81 5.13
N ALA A 252 -13.52 -11.08 5.01
CA ALA A 252 -12.66 -11.35 6.15
C ALA A 252 -12.56 -10.13 7.09
N LEU A 253 -12.39 -8.92 6.55
CA LEU A 253 -12.35 -7.70 7.38
C LEU A 253 -13.70 -7.37 8.03
N ASP A 254 -14.80 -7.58 7.32
CA ASP A 254 -16.13 -7.38 7.86
C ASP A 254 -16.39 -8.32 9.05
N LEU A 255 -16.10 -9.63 8.88
CA LEU A 255 -16.20 -10.63 9.94
C LEU A 255 -15.26 -10.35 11.12
N ALA A 256 -14.04 -9.87 10.84
CA ALA A 256 -13.10 -9.46 11.89
C ALA A 256 -13.66 -8.31 12.74
N SER A 257 -14.36 -7.35 12.11
CA SER A 257 -14.90 -6.17 12.79
C SER A 257 -16.02 -6.51 13.80
N THR A 258 -16.76 -7.59 13.55
CA THR A 258 -17.85 -8.06 14.42
C THR A 258 -17.46 -9.22 15.34
N SER A 259 -16.24 -9.75 15.20
CA SER A 259 -15.74 -10.88 15.99
C SER A 259 -14.88 -10.41 17.16
N THR A 260 -14.63 -11.31 18.12
CA THR A 260 -13.71 -11.06 19.25
C THR A 260 -12.75 -12.23 19.47
N GLY A 261 -11.69 -11.99 20.23
CA GLY A 261 -10.72 -13.02 20.62
C GLY A 261 -10.08 -13.74 19.44
N HIS A 262 -10.06 -15.07 19.49
CA HIS A 262 -9.40 -15.91 18.48
C HIS A 262 -10.03 -15.80 17.09
N ALA A 263 -11.36 -15.74 17.00
CA ALA A 263 -12.05 -15.63 15.71
C ALA A 263 -11.66 -14.34 14.99
N LYS A 264 -11.60 -13.22 15.72
CA LYS A 264 -11.11 -11.94 15.19
C LYS A 264 -9.68 -12.06 14.65
N ALA A 265 -8.76 -12.62 15.44
CA ALA A 265 -7.36 -12.77 15.03
C ALA A 265 -7.21 -13.68 13.79
N ALA A 266 -8.04 -14.72 13.66
CA ALA A 266 -8.06 -15.59 12.49
C ALA A 266 -8.52 -14.83 11.23
N TYR A 267 -9.63 -14.08 11.32
CA TYR A 267 -10.13 -13.27 10.21
C TYR A 267 -9.15 -12.15 9.82
N GLU A 268 -8.52 -11.48 10.77
CA GLU A 268 -7.48 -10.45 10.50
C GLU A 268 -6.27 -11.05 9.78
N SER A 269 -5.81 -12.22 10.20
CA SER A 269 -4.71 -12.94 9.54
C SER A 269 -5.05 -13.31 8.08
N LYS A 270 -6.29 -13.79 7.85
CA LYS A 270 -6.80 -14.09 6.50
C LYS A 270 -6.92 -12.83 5.65
N ALA A 271 -7.50 -11.77 6.19
CA ALA A 271 -7.59 -10.46 5.53
C ALA A 271 -6.21 -9.91 5.13
N ALA A 272 -5.20 -10.03 5.99
CA ALA A 272 -3.83 -9.62 5.67
C ALA A 272 -3.20 -10.49 4.55
N GLY A 273 -3.62 -11.75 4.42
CA GLY A 273 -3.26 -12.60 3.28
C GLY A 273 -3.87 -12.07 1.98
N PHE A 274 -5.20 -11.91 1.95
CA PHE A 274 -5.91 -11.41 0.77
C PHE A 274 -5.47 -10.01 0.35
N LEU A 275 -5.18 -9.11 1.31
CA LEU A 275 -4.64 -7.78 1.00
C LEU A 275 -3.31 -7.87 0.27
N ARG A 276 -2.43 -8.79 0.69
CA ARG A 276 -1.14 -9.01 0.04
C ARG A 276 -1.31 -9.48 -1.40
N ASP A 277 -2.28 -10.37 -1.62
CA ASP A 277 -2.62 -10.87 -2.95
C ASP A 277 -3.23 -9.76 -3.82
N LEU A 278 -4.07 -8.88 -3.26
CA LEU A 278 -4.61 -7.70 -3.96
C LEU A 278 -3.53 -6.70 -4.34
N VAL A 279 -2.66 -6.34 -3.40
CA VAL A 279 -1.54 -5.42 -3.62
C VAL A 279 -0.64 -5.97 -4.73
N LYS A 280 -0.32 -7.26 -4.67
CA LYS A 280 0.45 -7.94 -5.70
C LYS A 280 -0.26 -7.89 -7.05
N TRP A 281 -1.55 -8.19 -7.10
CA TRP A 281 -2.33 -8.14 -8.34
C TRP A 281 -2.33 -6.73 -8.94
N LEU A 282 -2.57 -5.70 -8.13
CA LEU A 282 -2.55 -4.30 -8.57
C LEU A 282 -1.19 -3.89 -9.13
N GLN A 283 -0.09 -4.37 -8.54
CA GLN A 283 1.26 -4.14 -9.05
C GLN A 283 1.55 -4.91 -10.34
N GLU A 284 1.06 -6.14 -10.48
CA GLU A 284 1.27 -6.98 -11.67
C GLU A 284 0.44 -6.51 -12.86
N HIS A 285 -0.76 -5.97 -12.61
CA HIS A 285 -1.72 -5.54 -13.63
C HIS A 285 -1.86 -4.02 -13.77
N MET A 286 -0.92 -3.26 -13.20
CA MET A 286 -0.98 -1.80 -13.22
C MET A 286 -1.02 -1.22 -14.64
N THR A 287 -0.42 -1.88 -15.63
CA THR A 287 -0.30 -1.33 -17.00
C THR A 287 -1.48 -1.67 -17.91
N ASP A 288 -2.17 -2.77 -17.66
CA ASP A 288 -3.18 -3.39 -18.52
C ASP A 288 -4.59 -3.32 -17.94
N ALA A 289 -4.74 -3.33 -16.61
CA ALA A 289 -6.07 -3.28 -15.99
C ALA A 289 -6.62 -1.85 -15.82
N PHE A 290 -5.78 -0.81 -15.93
CA PHE A 290 -6.17 0.58 -15.70
C PHE A 290 -6.33 1.39 -16.99
N GLU A 291 -7.47 2.09 -17.09
CA GLU A 291 -7.76 3.12 -18.09
C GLU A 291 -7.57 4.50 -17.45
N VAL A 292 -6.94 5.41 -18.18
CA VAL A 292 -6.76 6.81 -17.80
C VAL A 292 -7.52 7.70 -18.78
N THR A 293 -8.37 8.57 -18.23
CA THR A 293 -9.13 9.57 -18.99
C THR A 293 -8.58 10.96 -18.73
N TYR A 294 -8.30 11.70 -19.80
CA TYR A 294 -7.89 13.10 -19.76
C TYR A 294 -8.52 13.87 -20.91
N GLN A 295 -9.17 15.00 -20.61
CA GLN A 295 -9.93 15.81 -21.58
C GLN A 295 -10.89 14.99 -22.47
N GLY A 296 -11.55 13.99 -21.88
CA GLY A 296 -12.45 13.07 -22.58
C GLY A 296 -11.78 11.97 -23.42
N ASN A 297 -10.44 11.94 -23.53
CA ASN A 297 -9.71 10.87 -24.21
C ASN A 297 -9.35 9.76 -23.24
N LYS A 298 -9.70 8.52 -23.59
CA LYS A 298 -9.47 7.31 -22.79
C LYS A 298 -8.35 6.47 -23.40
N LYS A 299 -7.35 6.11 -22.59
CA LYS A 299 -6.23 5.26 -23.02
C LYS A 299 -5.70 4.45 -21.84
N SER A 300 -5.01 3.34 -22.11
CA SER A 300 -4.23 2.67 -21.08
C SER A 300 -3.07 3.55 -20.59
N LEU A 301 -2.55 3.27 -19.38
CA LEU A 301 -1.43 4.01 -18.79
C LEU A 301 -0.21 4.11 -19.71
N ILE A 302 0.10 3.03 -20.43
CA ILE A 302 1.29 2.91 -21.26
C ILE A 302 1.21 3.66 -22.60
N GLU A 303 0.03 4.11 -23.01
CA GLU A 303 -0.16 4.84 -24.26
C GLU A 303 0.11 6.35 -24.14
N TRP A 304 0.02 6.92 -22.93
CA TRP A 304 0.22 8.35 -22.68
C TRP A 304 1.65 8.86 -22.92
N PRO A 305 2.71 8.12 -22.58
CA PRO A 305 4.10 8.52 -22.84
C PRO A 305 4.51 8.57 -24.32
N LYS A 306 3.64 8.16 -25.27
CA LYS A 306 3.86 8.19 -26.73
C LYS A 306 5.24 7.66 -27.17
N GLY A 307 5.68 6.53 -26.60
CA GLY A 307 6.94 5.87 -26.96
C GLY A 307 8.17 6.32 -26.16
N LYS A 308 8.04 7.29 -25.24
CA LYS A 308 9.08 7.53 -24.23
C LYS A 308 9.08 6.39 -23.21
N SER A 309 10.27 5.96 -22.79
CA SER A 309 10.41 4.96 -21.74
C SER A 309 9.96 5.54 -20.41
N ILE A 310 8.83 5.05 -19.88
CA ILE A 310 8.31 5.44 -18.54
C ILE A 310 9.40 5.28 -17.49
N ARG A 311 10.18 4.20 -17.60
CA ARG A 311 11.26 3.87 -16.67
C ARG A 311 12.35 4.94 -16.63
N GLU A 312 12.74 5.44 -17.80
CA GLU A 312 13.73 6.52 -17.89
C GLU A 312 13.16 7.81 -17.30
N LEU A 313 11.88 8.08 -17.56
CA LEU A 313 11.19 9.26 -17.04
C LEU A 313 10.94 9.20 -15.53
N SER A 314 10.78 8.02 -14.95
CA SER A 314 10.61 7.83 -13.51
C SER A 314 11.94 7.85 -12.73
N GLY A 315 13.09 7.96 -13.42
CA GLY A 315 14.41 8.02 -12.78
C GLY A 315 14.84 6.72 -12.09
N ILE A 316 14.23 5.59 -12.46
CA ILE A 316 14.42 4.29 -11.81
C ILE A 316 15.61 3.56 -12.44
N GLY A 317 16.43 2.89 -11.61
CA GLY A 317 17.61 2.18 -12.08
C GLY A 317 17.28 1.07 -13.09
N SER A 318 18.26 0.70 -13.93
CA SER A 318 18.11 -0.34 -14.97
C SER A 318 17.79 -1.75 -14.47
N HIS A 319 17.83 -1.98 -13.15
CA HIS A 319 17.47 -3.23 -12.49
C HIS A 319 16.27 -3.12 -11.55
N GLU A 320 15.74 -1.93 -11.31
CA GLU A 320 14.62 -1.68 -10.41
C GLU A 320 13.28 -1.75 -11.17
N ARG A 321 12.26 -2.31 -10.52
CA ARG A 321 10.89 -2.33 -11.03
C ARG A 321 10.20 -1.04 -10.62
N ILE A 322 9.45 -0.44 -11.54
CA ILE A 322 8.57 0.69 -11.21
C ILE A 322 7.47 0.22 -10.26
N ASN A 323 7.29 0.94 -9.15
CA ASN A 323 6.16 0.69 -8.25
C ASN A 323 4.90 1.40 -8.79
N PHE A 324 3.74 1.03 -8.25
CA PHE A 324 2.44 1.52 -8.70
C PHE A 324 2.34 3.05 -8.62
N ARG A 325 2.70 3.63 -7.47
CA ARG A 325 2.68 5.06 -7.19
C ARG A 325 3.53 5.86 -8.19
N ASP A 326 4.75 5.41 -8.46
CA ASP A 326 5.69 6.09 -9.35
C ASP A 326 5.18 6.05 -10.80
N LEU A 327 4.60 4.92 -11.25
CA LEU A 327 3.96 4.86 -12.57
C LEU A 327 2.83 5.88 -12.68
N VAL A 328 1.91 5.89 -11.71
CA VAL A 328 0.76 6.82 -11.68
C VAL A 328 1.26 8.26 -11.74
N ASN A 329 2.26 8.60 -10.93
CA ASN A 329 2.82 9.95 -10.87
C ASN A 329 3.51 10.35 -12.17
N THR A 330 4.32 9.47 -12.75
CA THR A 330 5.00 9.75 -14.03
C THR A 330 3.98 9.94 -15.15
N VAL A 331 2.97 9.06 -15.26
CA VAL A 331 1.94 9.19 -16.30
C VAL A 331 1.10 10.45 -16.09
N ALA A 332 0.68 10.75 -14.86
CA ALA A 332 -0.05 11.98 -14.55
C ALA A 332 0.77 13.23 -14.89
N GLY A 333 2.06 13.27 -14.54
CA GLY A 333 2.96 14.38 -14.87
C GLY A 333 3.13 14.59 -16.37
N ILE A 334 3.19 13.51 -17.16
CA ILE A 334 3.22 13.58 -18.64
C ILE A 334 1.90 14.16 -19.17
N ILE A 335 0.77 13.69 -18.67
CA ILE A 335 -0.57 14.11 -19.10
C ILE A 335 -0.78 15.61 -18.82
N LEU A 336 -0.40 16.05 -17.62
CA LEU A 336 -0.64 17.41 -17.13
C LEU A 336 0.43 18.42 -17.55
N SER A 337 1.51 17.98 -18.20
CA SER A 337 2.63 18.87 -18.58
C SER A 337 2.17 20.08 -19.40
N ALA A 338 1.25 19.88 -20.36
CA ALA A 338 0.73 20.97 -21.16
C ALA A 338 -0.08 21.97 -20.32
N HIS A 339 -0.88 21.48 -19.38
CA HIS A 339 -1.63 22.33 -18.46
C HIS A 339 -0.68 23.15 -17.56
N PHE A 340 0.41 22.55 -17.07
CA PHE A 340 1.41 23.27 -16.28
C PHE A 340 2.11 24.38 -17.07
N SER A 341 2.41 24.13 -18.35
CA SER A 341 2.94 25.14 -19.27
C SER A 341 1.96 26.29 -19.51
N ASP A 342 0.68 25.98 -19.69
CA ASP A 342 -0.36 27.01 -19.91
C ASP A 342 -0.58 27.87 -18.65
N ASP A 343 -0.51 27.25 -17.47
CA ASP A 343 -0.76 27.91 -16.19
C ASP A 343 0.47 28.71 -15.69
N ALA A 344 1.69 28.27 -16.00
CA ALA A 344 2.93 28.96 -15.61
C ALA A 344 3.94 29.01 -16.78
N PRO A 345 3.63 29.76 -17.86
CA PRO A 345 4.44 29.77 -19.08
C PRO A 345 5.86 30.31 -18.88
N GLU A 346 6.05 31.12 -17.84
CA GLU A 346 7.33 31.77 -17.56
C GLU A 346 8.07 31.13 -16.38
N TYR A 347 7.61 29.97 -15.88
CA TYR A 347 8.22 29.26 -14.76
C TYR A 347 9.66 28.79 -15.08
N PRO A 348 10.60 28.79 -14.11
CA PRO A 348 11.99 28.43 -14.36
C PRO A 348 12.16 26.94 -14.71
N VAL A 349 13.21 26.64 -15.46
CA VAL A 349 13.65 25.27 -15.75
C VAL A 349 14.88 24.96 -14.91
N PHE A 350 14.78 24.01 -13.99
CA PHE A 350 15.87 23.65 -13.10
C PHE A 350 16.76 22.55 -13.69
N LYS A 351 18.05 22.59 -13.34
CA LYS A 351 19.01 21.52 -13.70
C LYS A 351 18.90 20.29 -12.79
N MET A 352 18.30 20.45 -11.61
CA MET A 352 18.02 19.41 -10.63
C MET A 352 16.54 19.43 -10.24
N LEU A 353 16.01 18.31 -9.75
CA LEU A 353 14.62 18.23 -9.31
C LEU A 353 14.40 19.05 -8.03
N VAL A 354 13.48 20.01 -8.11
CA VAL A 354 13.05 20.87 -7.01
C VAL A 354 11.65 20.45 -6.58
N THR A 355 11.49 20.13 -5.29
CA THR A 355 10.26 19.63 -4.67
C THR A 355 9.94 20.42 -3.41
N GLY A 356 8.73 20.29 -2.87
CA GLY A 356 8.40 20.89 -1.57
C GLY A 356 9.30 20.40 -0.42
N LYS A 357 9.95 19.23 -0.58
CA LYS A 357 10.88 18.68 0.41
C LYS A 357 12.26 19.35 0.42
N ASN A 358 12.72 19.88 -0.73
CA ASN A 358 14.09 20.42 -0.86
C ASN A 358 14.14 21.91 -1.22
N SER A 359 13.02 22.52 -1.61
CA SER A 359 12.96 23.92 -2.08
C SER A 359 13.53 24.91 -1.07
N LYS A 360 13.17 24.78 0.22
CA LYS A 360 13.66 25.64 1.30
C LYS A 360 15.18 25.58 1.46
N GLN A 361 15.75 24.37 1.50
CA GLN A 361 17.20 24.21 1.60
C GLN A 361 17.91 24.76 0.37
N ALA A 362 17.32 24.59 -0.82
CA ALA A 362 17.85 25.11 -2.07
C ALA A 362 17.83 26.65 -2.12
N ALA A 363 16.77 27.28 -1.62
CA ALA A 363 16.70 28.73 -1.46
C ALA A 363 17.75 29.24 -0.45
N GLU A 364 17.92 28.58 0.70
CA GLU A 364 18.97 28.94 1.67
C GLU A 364 20.38 28.87 1.08
N ASP A 365 20.68 27.82 0.31
CA ASP A 365 21.98 27.66 -0.32
C ASP A 365 22.24 28.76 -1.36
N ALA A 366 21.21 29.13 -2.13
CA ALA A 366 21.28 30.25 -3.06
C ALA A 366 21.55 31.58 -2.32
N LEU A 367 20.87 31.84 -1.21
CA LEU A 367 21.09 33.02 -0.37
C LEU A 367 22.51 33.07 0.22
N ARG A 368 23.04 31.95 0.72
CA ARG A 368 24.43 31.86 1.21
C ARG A 368 25.43 32.20 0.11
N ALA A 369 25.19 31.72 -1.12
CA ALA A 369 26.03 32.04 -2.27
C ALA A 369 25.95 33.53 -2.67
N ILE A 370 24.76 34.16 -2.60
CA ILE A 370 24.59 35.60 -2.81
C ILE A 370 25.35 36.39 -1.75
N ALA A 371 25.34 35.93 -0.49
CA ALA A 371 26.07 36.54 0.62
C ALA A 371 27.60 36.36 0.56
N GLY A 372 28.14 35.75 -0.51
CA GLY A 372 29.58 35.61 -0.73
C GLY A 372 30.20 34.35 -0.12
N GLN A 373 29.40 33.41 0.37
CA GLN A 373 29.91 32.10 0.79
C GLN A 373 30.26 31.22 -0.42
N ILE A 374 30.91 30.08 -0.17
CA ILE A 374 31.26 29.11 -1.21
C ILE A 374 29.98 28.66 -1.93
N ARG A 375 29.93 28.90 -3.24
CA ARG A 375 28.79 28.53 -4.07
C ARG A 375 28.77 27.02 -4.31
N THR A 376 27.76 26.35 -3.78
CA THR A 376 27.51 24.92 -4.02
C THR A 376 26.91 24.70 -5.42
N LYS A 377 26.97 23.46 -5.95
CA LYS A 377 26.33 23.13 -7.23
C LYS A 377 24.81 23.42 -7.22
N GLN A 378 24.15 23.11 -6.11
CA GLN A 378 22.73 23.38 -5.90
C GLN A 378 22.45 24.88 -5.98
N ALA A 379 23.21 25.71 -5.24
CA ALA A 379 23.09 27.16 -5.32
C ALA A 379 23.29 27.68 -6.75
N THR A 380 24.31 27.20 -7.47
CA THR A 380 24.52 27.57 -8.88
C THR A 380 23.31 27.21 -9.75
N TYR A 381 22.74 26.02 -9.60
CA TYR A 381 21.59 25.58 -10.40
C TYR A 381 20.33 26.41 -10.12
N ILE A 382 20.08 26.78 -8.87
CA ILE A 382 18.95 27.65 -8.52
C ILE A 382 19.16 29.07 -9.08
N LEU A 383 20.32 29.68 -8.83
CA LEU A 383 20.59 31.05 -9.29
C LEU A 383 20.58 31.17 -10.82
N ASP A 384 21.08 30.14 -11.53
CA ASP A 384 21.02 30.05 -12.98
C ASP A 384 19.58 29.94 -13.51
N ALA A 385 18.76 29.07 -12.91
CA ALA A 385 17.35 28.90 -13.29
C ALA A 385 16.51 30.16 -13.04
N LEU A 386 16.86 30.95 -12.03
CA LEU A 386 16.26 32.26 -11.75
C LEU A 386 16.87 33.41 -12.57
N GLU A 387 17.75 33.11 -13.53
CA GLU A 387 18.43 34.07 -14.42
C GLU A 387 19.27 35.13 -13.67
N LEU A 388 19.77 34.78 -12.48
CA LEU A 388 20.56 35.67 -11.62
C LEU A 388 22.07 35.61 -11.94
N LEU A 389 22.51 34.69 -12.82
CA LEU A 389 23.91 34.49 -13.19
C LEU A 389 24.20 34.88 -14.65
N ASP A 390 25.40 35.40 -14.89
CA ASP A 390 26.05 35.50 -16.20
C ASP A 390 27.37 34.71 -16.15
N GLY A 391 27.31 33.44 -16.56
CA GLY A 391 28.36 32.47 -16.26
C GLY A 391 28.51 32.30 -14.75
N GLU A 392 29.67 32.65 -14.20
CA GLU A 392 29.95 32.57 -12.76
C GLU A 392 29.62 33.87 -12.00
N LYS A 393 29.31 34.96 -12.70
CA LYS A 393 29.08 36.26 -12.06
C LYS A 393 27.61 36.41 -11.68
N LEU A 394 27.35 36.94 -10.49
CA LEU A 394 26.00 37.32 -10.08
C LEU A 394 25.63 38.62 -10.81
N VAL A 395 24.59 38.57 -11.65
CA VAL A 395 24.09 39.70 -12.43
C VAL A 395 22.55 39.74 -12.34
N PRO A 396 21.97 40.08 -11.18
CA PRO A 396 20.53 39.98 -10.93
C PRO A 396 19.69 40.84 -11.90
N GLY A 397 20.23 41.98 -12.35
CA GLY A 397 19.55 42.88 -13.27
C GLY A 397 19.24 42.30 -14.65
N ARG A 398 19.73 41.10 -15.00
CA ARG A 398 19.33 40.39 -16.23
C ARG A 398 18.06 39.58 -16.06
N SER A 399 17.80 39.06 -14.85
CA SER A 399 16.66 38.22 -14.55
C SER A 399 15.35 38.90 -14.89
N LYS A 400 14.49 38.21 -15.64
CA LYS A 400 13.12 38.69 -15.88
C LYS A 400 12.34 38.89 -14.58
N TYR A 401 12.56 38.03 -13.58
CA TYR A 401 11.91 38.14 -12.27
C TYR A 401 12.40 39.37 -11.51
N SER A 402 13.73 39.57 -11.42
CA SER A 402 14.27 40.78 -10.76
C SER A 402 13.82 42.06 -11.47
N LYS A 403 13.76 42.07 -12.81
CA LYS A 403 13.25 43.22 -13.59
C LYS A 403 11.80 43.54 -13.24
N HIS A 404 10.96 42.53 -13.03
CA HIS A 404 9.58 42.71 -12.63
C HIS A 404 9.49 43.37 -11.24
N ILE A 405 10.23 42.86 -10.24
CA ILE A 405 10.29 43.48 -8.90
C ILE A 405 10.80 44.92 -8.97
N LEU A 406 11.86 45.16 -9.76
CA LEU A 406 12.40 46.50 -9.96
C LEU A 406 11.44 47.45 -10.69
N SER A 407 10.58 46.93 -11.57
CA SER A 407 9.50 47.70 -12.21
C SER A 407 8.52 48.18 -11.16
N LEU A 408 8.00 47.26 -10.34
CA LEU A 408 7.07 47.57 -9.26
C LEU A 408 7.66 48.60 -8.30
N LEU A 409 8.95 48.48 -7.96
CA LEU A 409 9.64 49.46 -7.13
C LEU A 409 9.84 50.82 -7.81
N LYS A 410 10.07 50.87 -9.13
CA LYS A 410 10.19 52.15 -9.85
C LYS A 410 8.87 52.88 -9.97
N ASP A 411 7.78 52.13 -10.06
CA ASP A 411 6.43 52.68 -10.06
C ASP A 411 6.04 53.23 -8.67
N LYS A 412 6.76 52.82 -7.61
CA LYS A 412 6.71 53.46 -6.30
C LYS A 412 7.48 54.78 -6.32
N GLY A 413 6.82 55.85 -5.86
CA GLY A 413 7.45 57.16 -5.74
C GLY A 413 8.64 57.17 -4.77
N VAL A 414 9.46 58.21 -4.82
CA VAL A 414 10.61 58.36 -3.93
C VAL A 414 10.19 58.25 -2.46
N GLY A 415 10.85 57.37 -1.71
CA GLY A 415 10.57 57.13 -0.28
C GLY A 415 9.44 56.14 0.00
N GLN A 416 8.84 55.54 -1.03
CA GLN A 416 7.86 54.47 -0.86
C GLN A 416 8.51 53.08 -0.91
N VAL A 417 7.80 52.09 -0.36
CA VAL A 417 8.23 50.68 -0.33
C VAL A 417 7.22 49.81 -1.07
N VAL A 418 7.69 48.68 -1.61
CA VAL A 418 6.84 47.63 -2.16
C VAL A 418 6.46 46.69 -1.01
N ASN A 419 5.15 46.52 -0.77
CA ASN A 419 4.67 45.60 0.25
C ASN A 419 4.61 44.17 -0.29
N ARG A 420 4.63 43.19 0.62
CA ARG A 420 4.53 41.76 0.26
C ARG A 420 3.28 41.46 -0.57
N SER A 421 2.14 42.05 -0.23
CA SER A 421 0.85 41.86 -0.94
C SER A 421 0.86 42.36 -2.39
N GLU A 422 1.90 43.09 -2.80
CA GLU A 422 2.08 43.59 -4.17
C GLU A 422 3.02 42.70 -4.99
N LEU A 423 3.73 41.78 -4.35
CA LEU A 423 4.60 40.79 -4.98
C LEU A 423 3.94 39.41 -4.99
N ILE A 424 3.35 39.05 -3.86
CA ILE A 424 2.75 37.76 -3.60
C ILE A 424 1.24 37.91 -3.65
N HIS A 425 0.63 37.22 -4.60
CA HIS A 425 -0.81 37.14 -4.76
C HIS A 425 -1.30 35.74 -4.36
N GLU A 426 -2.43 35.71 -3.66
CA GLU A 426 -3.10 34.46 -3.31
C GLU A 426 -4.03 34.05 -4.47
N VAL A 427 -3.72 32.91 -5.09
CA VAL A 427 -4.57 32.26 -6.08
C VAL A 427 -5.18 31.05 -5.41
N TYR A 428 -6.47 31.14 -5.08
CA TYR A 428 -7.22 30.05 -4.47
C TYR A 428 -6.58 29.48 -3.18
N GLY A 429 -6.08 30.32 -2.26
CA GLY A 429 -5.45 29.85 -1.03
C GLY A 429 -3.98 29.45 -1.16
N VAL A 430 -3.35 29.69 -2.32
CA VAL A 430 -1.94 29.41 -2.58
C VAL A 430 -1.22 30.68 -3.00
N GLU A 431 -0.07 30.93 -2.39
CA GLU A 431 0.70 32.15 -2.61
C GLU A 431 1.68 32.00 -3.76
N TYR A 432 1.60 32.92 -4.71
CA TYR A 432 2.47 32.95 -5.89
C TYR A 432 3.01 34.35 -6.17
N PHE A 433 4.22 34.41 -6.70
CA PHE A 433 4.78 35.60 -7.29
C PHE A 433 4.22 35.87 -8.68
N ALA A 434 3.66 37.06 -8.88
CA ALA A 434 3.17 37.58 -10.16
C ALA A 434 2.49 36.50 -11.04
N PRO A 435 1.44 35.82 -10.54
CA PRO A 435 0.71 34.82 -11.31
C PRO A 435 0.13 35.39 -12.62
N GLU A 436 -0.22 36.68 -12.65
CA GLU A 436 -0.69 37.39 -13.84
C GLU A 436 0.38 37.54 -14.93
N ALA A 437 1.66 37.50 -14.56
CA ALA A 437 2.78 37.49 -15.50
C ALA A 437 3.18 36.06 -15.92
N GLY A 438 2.48 35.04 -15.43
CA GLY A 438 2.77 33.63 -15.71
C GLY A 438 3.99 33.06 -14.98
N TYR A 439 4.54 33.79 -13.99
CA TYR A 439 5.72 33.33 -13.24
C TYR A 439 5.37 32.24 -12.23
N ARG A 440 4.32 32.46 -11.43
CA ARG A 440 3.82 31.53 -10.40
C ARG A 440 4.91 30.91 -9.52
N LEU A 441 5.91 31.71 -9.12
CA LEU A 441 6.96 31.23 -8.23
C LEU A 441 6.45 31.11 -6.80
N GLU A 442 6.90 30.08 -6.09
CA GLU A 442 6.71 29.99 -4.65
C GLU A 442 7.45 31.15 -3.94
N PRO A 443 6.96 31.61 -2.77
CA PRO A 443 7.56 32.73 -2.03
C PRO A 443 9.05 32.53 -1.71
N GLU A 444 9.49 31.29 -1.53
CA GLU A 444 10.90 30.94 -1.28
C GLU A 444 11.83 31.45 -2.39
N TRP A 445 11.41 31.40 -3.66
CA TRP A 445 12.23 31.88 -4.78
C TRP A 445 12.25 33.40 -4.83
N VAL A 446 11.15 34.06 -4.46
CA VAL A 446 11.09 35.53 -4.39
C VAL A 446 12.05 36.09 -3.35
N VAL A 447 12.30 35.36 -2.26
CA VAL A 447 13.30 35.77 -1.25
C VAL A 447 14.72 35.72 -1.82
N VAL A 448 14.99 34.82 -2.78
CA VAL A 448 16.31 34.70 -3.44
C VAL A 448 16.53 35.81 -4.47
N ILE A 449 15.47 36.19 -5.19
CA ILE A 449 15.45 37.22 -6.25
C ILE A 449 15.56 38.62 -5.64
#